data_AF-A0A328AFP4-F1
#
_entry.id   AF-A0A328AFP4-F1
#
_cell.length_a   1.000
_cell.length_b   1.000
_cell.length_c   1.000
_cell.angle_alpha   90.00
_cell.angle_beta   90.00
_cell.angle_gamma   90.00
#
_symmetry.space_group_name_H-M   'P 1'
#
loop_
_entity.id
_entity.type
_entity.pdbx_description
1 polymer ?
#
loop_
_entity_poly.entity_id
_entity_poly.type
_entity_poly.pdbx_seq_one_letter_code
_entity_poly.pdbx_strand_id
1 'polypeptide(L)'
;MILTYLGDALWVLALAIMFGASRQAWAQTTPGEKLRLPIGEIGRGLGIWALPGAAFAFSLWLALQARDQEGDATVILFGVRATAASLLALLHLRWLKAALERR
;
A
#
# COMPACT_ATOMS: atom_id res chain seq x y z
N MET A 1 10.67 4.35 21.14
CA MET A 1 11.70 3.90 20.17
C MET A 1 11.38 2.53 19.56
N ILE A 2 11.26 1.43 20.32
CA ILE A 2 11.06 0.10 19.72
C ILE A 2 9.75 -0.03 18.89
N LEU A 3 8.66 0.57 19.37
CA LEU A 3 7.38 0.61 18.67
C LEU A 3 7.46 1.30 17.31
N THR A 4 8.23 2.37 17.20
CA THR A 4 8.45 3.09 15.94
C THR A 4 9.10 2.17 14.90
N TYR A 5 10.16 1.45 15.30
CA TYR A 5 10.85 0.50 14.42
C TYR A 5 9.96 -0.68 14.02
N LEU A 6 9.13 -1.20 14.93
CA LEU A 6 8.15 -2.23 14.59
C LEU A 6 7.13 -1.73 13.56
N GLY A 7 6.64 -0.50 13.73
CA GLY A 7 5.75 0.13 12.77
C GLY A 7 6.41 0.28 11.40
N ASP A 8 7.67 0.70 11.35
CA ASP A 8 8.43 0.82 10.11
C ASP A 8 8.63 -0.54 9.43
N ALA A 9 8.98 -1.58 10.19
CA ALA A 9 9.15 -2.93 9.67
C ALA A 9 7.87 -3.47 9.03
N LEU A 10 6.70 -3.24 9.65
CA LEU A 10 5.40 -3.61 9.08
C LEU A 10 5.12 -2.88 7.78
N TRP A 11 5.41 -1.58 7.73
CA TRP A 11 5.24 -0.78 6.51
C TRP A 11 6.16 -1.23 5.38
N VAL A 12 7.43 -1.50 5.67
CA VAL A 12 8.38 -2.03 4.69
C VAL A 12 7.89 -3.35 4.13
N LEU A 13 7.42 -4.27 4.98
CA LEU A 13 6.88 -5.55 4.54
C LEU A 13 5.63 -5.37 3.66
N ALA A 14 4.68 -4.54 4.09
CA ALA A 14 3.45 -4.25 3.35
C ALA A 14 3.76 -3.66 1.96
N LEU A 15 4.66 -2.67 1.90
CA LEU A 15 5.09 -2.06 0.65
C LEU A 15 5.82 -3.07 -0.25
N ALA A 16 6.73 -3.88 0.30
CA ALA A 16 7.41 -4.91 -0.47
C ALA A 16 6.43 -5.89 -1.12
N ILE A 17 5.39 -6.32 -0.39
CA ILE A 17 4.31 -7.16 -0.93
C ILE A 17 3.55 -6.43 -2.04
N MET A 18 3.14 -5.18 -1.81
CA MET A 18 2.41 -4.39 -2.81
C MET A 18 3.21 -4.22 -4.09
N PHE A 19 4.44 -3.70 -4.00
CA PHE A 19 5.30 -3.45 -5.16
C PHE A 19 5.68 -4.75 -5.87
N GLY A 20 5.91 -5.85 -5.13
CA GLY A 20 6.13 -7.17 -5.69
C GLY A 20 4.94 -7.67 -6.51
N ALA A 21 3.72 -7.59 -5.94
CA ALA A 21 2.49 -7.97 -6.61
C ALA A 21 2.21 -7.09 -7.84
N SER A 22 2.41 -5.77 -7.72
CA SER A 22 2.27 -4.83 -8.83
C SER A 22 3.23 -5.14 -9.98
N ARG A 23 4.49 -5.49 -9.66
CA ARG A 23 5.47 -5.91 -10.68
C ARG A 23 5.04 -7.20 -11.39
N GLN A 24 4.52 -8.17 -10.64
CA GLN A 24 4.02 -9.42 -11.20
C GLN A 24 2.78 -9.21 -12.09
N ALA A 25 1.85 -8.34 -11.69
CA ALA A 25 0.69 -7.98 -12.50
C ALA A 25 1.08 -7.14 -13.72
N TRP A 26 2.09 -6.28 -13.59
CA TRP A 26 2.65 -5.55 -14.72
C TRP A 26 3.18 -6.53 -15.78
N ALA A 27 3.86 -7.60 -15.40
CA ALA A 27 4.34 -8.60 -16.34
C ALA A 27 3.21 -9.37 -17.07
N GLN A 28 2.02 -9.46 -16.47
CA GLN A 28 0.87 -10.20 -17.03
C GLN A 28 -0.05 -9.34 -17.90
N THR A 29 0.13 -8.02 -17.89
CA THR A 29 -0.76 -7.05 -18.56
C THR A 29 -0.11 -6.47 -19.82
N THR A 30 -0.90 -6.32 -20.88
CA THR A 30 -0.40 -5.85 -22.19
C THR A 30 -0.19 -4.32 -22.17
N PRO A 31 0.78 -3.75 -22.90
CA PRO A 31 0.87 -2.31 -23.11
C PRO A 31 -0.43 -1.73 -23.68
N GLY A 32 -0.92 -0.63 -23.09
CA GLY A 32 -2.16 0.02 -23.51
C GLY A 32 -3.46 -0.61 -22.97
N GLU A 33 -3.37 -1.73 -22.26
CA GLU A 33 -4.53 -2.39 -21.67
C GLU A 33 -5.18 -1.50 -20.59
N LYS A 34 -6.51 -1.42 -20.59
CA LYS A 34 -7.25 -0.77 -19.51
C LYS A 34 -7.67 -1.83 -18.49
N LEU A 35 -7.46 -1.54 -17.22
CA LEU A 35 -7.89 -2.41 -16.13
C LEU A 35 -9.30 -2.02 -15.69
N ARG A 36 -10.19 -3.01 -15.67
CA ARG A 36 -11.56 -2.84 -15.16
C ARG A 36 -11.58 -2.97 -13.65
N LEU A 37 -11.84 -1.85 -12.99
CA LEU A 37 -11.92 -1.75 -11.54
C LEU A 37 -13.35 -1.44 -11.09
N PRO A 38 -13.70 -1.67 -9.82
CA PRO A 38 -15.03 -1.34 -9.31
C PRO A 38 -15.42 0.14 -9.48
N ILE A 39 -14.42 1.02 -9.60
CA ILE A 39 -14.58 2.46 -9.80
C ILE A 39 -14.55 2.90 -11.28
N GLY A 40 -14.39 1.97 -12.21
CA GLY A 40 -14.34 2.24 -13.66
C GLY A 40 -13.12 1.65 -14.36
N GLU A 41 -12.94 2.00 -15.63
CA GLU A 41 -11.79 1.60 -16.43
C GLU A 41 -10.64 2.58 -16.26
N ILE A 42 -9.48 2.09 -15.80
CA ILE A 42 -8.31 2.92 -15.54
C ILE A 42 -7.14 2.40 -16.38
N GLY A 43 -6.29 3.30 -16.86
CA GLY A 43 -5.07 2.91 -17.56
C GLY A 43 -4.18 2.03 -16.67
N ARG A 44 -3.57 1.00 -17.27
CA ARG A 44 -2.69 0.02 -16.61
C ARG A 44 -1.71 0.63 -15.60
N GLY A 45 -1.04 1.73 -15.97
CA GLY A 45 -0.10 2.46 -15.11
C GLY A 45 -0.71 2.84 -13.76
N LEU A 46 -1.79 3.61 -13.80
CA LEU A 46 -2.49 4.05 -12.60
C LEU A 46 -3.16 2.87 -11.87
N GLY A 47 -3.76 1.93 -12.61
CA GLY A 47 -4.45 0.78 -12.01
C GLY A 47 -3.53 -0.13 -11.18
N ILE A 48 -2.25 -0.22 -11.54
CA ILE A 48 -1.27 -1.10 -10.88
C ILE A 48 -0.44 -0.35 -9.82
N TRP A 49 -0.08 0.91 -10.07
CA TRP A 49 0.91 1.63 -9.25
C TRP A 49 0.32 2.72 -8.36
N ALA A 50 -0.91 3.19 -8.60
CA ALA A 50 -1.46 4.29 -7.82
C ALA A 50 -1.59 3.96 -6.32
N LEU A 51 -2.08 2.76 -5.99
CA LEU A 51 -2.29 2.39 -4.59
C LEU A 51 -0.98 2.12 -3.84
N PRO A 52 0.01 1.35 -4.38
CA PRO A 52 1.34 1.26 -3.76
C PRO A 52 2.02 2.61 -3.60
N GLY A 53 1.91 3.49 -4.60
CA GLY A 53 2.47 4.85 -4.55
C GLY A 53 1.82 5.71 -3.46
N ALA A 54 0.49 5.69 -3.36
CA ALA A 54 -0.24 6.38 -2.31
C ALA A 54 0.07 5.82 -0.91
N ALA A 55 0.16 4.50 -0.78
CA ALA A 55 0.53 3.83 0.47
C ALA A 55 1.96 4.21 0.92
N PHE A 56 2.91 4.32 -0.01
CA PHE A 56 4.26 4.78 0.28
C PHE A 56 4.27 6.22 0.81
N ALA A 57 3.58 7.14 0.13
CA ALA A 57 3.47 8.53 0.57
C ALA A 57 2.84 8.65 1.96
N PHE A 58 1.77 7.87 2.21
CA PHE A 58 1.10 7.84 3.51
C PHE A 58 2.00 7.25 4.62
N SER A 59 2.77 6.20 4.31
CA SER A 59 3.77 5.64 5.23
C SER A 59 4.81 6.67 5.66
N LEU A 60 5.32 7.44 4.70
CA LEU A 60 6.31 8.47 4.92
C LEU A 60 5.75 9.59 5.79
N TRP A 61 4.53 10.05 5.48
CA TRP A 61 3.83 11.04 6.29
C TRP A 61 3.69 10.59 7.74
N LEU A 62 3.19 9.36 7.98
CA LEU A 62 3.07 8.82 9.33
C LEU A 62 4.43 8.66 10.02
N ALA A 63 5.52 8.46 9.27
CA ALA A 63 6.85 8.26 9.84
C ALA A 63 7.43 9.58 10.32
N LEU A 64 7.15 10.67 9.60
CA LEU A 64 7.47 12.03 10.05
C LEU A 64 6.69 12.37 11.31
N GLN A 65 5.37 12.13 11.33
CA GLN A 65 4.54 12.37 12.52
C GLN A 65 5.00 11.55 13.73
N ALA A 66 5.56 10.35 13.53
CA ALA A 66 6.02 9.50 14.62
C ALA A 66 7.31 9.99 15.28
N ARG A 67 8.05 10.91 14.64
CA ARG A 67 9.29 11.47 15.19
C ARG A 67 9.02 12.55 16.24
N ASP A 68 7.91 13.27 16.09
CA ASP A 68 7.58 14.42 16.94
C ASP A 68 6.68 14.07 18.13
N GLN A 69 6.31 12.79 18.29
CA GLN A 69 5.31 12.35 19.26
C GLN A 69 5.91 11.52 20.40
N GLU A 70 5.59 11.92 21.64
CA GLU A 70 6.02 11.27 22.87
C GLU A 70 4.82 10.76 23.69
N GLY A 71 5.10 9.85 24.64
CA GLY A 71 4.09 9.31 25.55
C GLY A 71 3.01 8.46 24.87
N ASP A 72 1.76 8.60 25.32
CA ASP A 72 0.63 7.78 24.85
C ASP A 72 0.35 7.94 23.35
N ALA A 73 0.68 9.11 22.78
CA ALA A 73 0.54 9.37 21.35
C ALA A 73 1.39 8.41 20.49
N THR A 74 2.54 7.97 20.99
CA THR A 74 3.41 7.01 20.28
C THR A 74 2.72 5.65 20.13
N VAL A 75 2.00 5.18 21.15
CA VAL A 75 1.31 3.89 21.13
C VAL A 75 0.10 3.94 20.18
N ILE A 76 -0.67 5.01 20.24
CA ILE A 76 -1.82 5.23 19.34
C ILE A 76 -1.34 5.25 17.88
N LEU A 77 -0.28 6.04 17.60
CA LEU A 77 0.25 6.15 16.25
C LEU A 77 0.84 4.82 15.75
N PHE A 78 1.49 4.04 16.62
CA PHE A 78 1.92 2.69 16.29
C PHE A 78 0.72 1.80 15.89
N GLY A 79 -0.35 1.81 16.67
CA GLY A 79 -1.57 1.04 16.35
C GLY A 79 -2.17 1.43 15.00
N VAL A 80 -2.24 2.73 14.71
CA VAL A 80 -2.69 3.25 13.40
C VAL A 80 -1.76 2.79 12.28
N ARG A 81 -0.43 2.89 12.45
CA ARG A 81 0.55 2.43 11.45
C ARG A 81 0.42 0.93 11.17
N ALA A 82 0.35 0.11 12.20
CA ALA A 82 0.29 -1.35 12.09
C ALA A 82 -0.99 -1.82 11.38
N THR A 83 -2.13 -1.23 11.75
CA THR A 83 -3.43 -1.55 11.13
C THR A 83 -3.52 -1.04 9.70
N ALA A 84 -3.10 0.21 9.44
CA ALA A 84 -3.14 0.79 8.11
C ALA A 84 -2.26 0.03 7.10
N ALA A 85 -1.05 -0.37 7.49
CA ALA A 85 -0.14 -1.14 6.63
C ALA A 85 -0.80 -2.45 6.14
N SER A 86 -1.40 -3.19 7.08
CA SER A 86 -2.07 -4.47 6.79
C SER A 86 -3.32 -4.28 5.93
N LEU A 87 -4.17 -3.30 6.27
CA LEU A 87 -5.40 -3.01 5.54
C LEU A 87 -5.12 -2.56 4.09
N LEU A 88 -4.14 -1.68 3.90
CA LEU A 88 -3.77 -1.24 2.56
C LEU A 88 -3.20 -2.39 1.74
N ALA A 89 -2.38 -3.26 2.32
CA ALA A 89 -1.82 -4.41 1.61
C ALA A 89 -2.93 -5.36 1.15
N LEU A 90 -3.88 -5.68 2.03
CA LEU A 90 -5.03 -6.52 1.69
C LEU A 90 -5.93 -5.86 0.65
N LEU A 91 -6.20 -4.56 0.79
CA LEU A 91 -6.97 -3.79 -0.18
C LEU A 91 -6.31 -3.85 -1.56
N HIS A 92 -4.99 -3.65 -1.62
CA HIS A 92 -4.22 -3.70 -2.85
C HIS A 92 -4.29 -5.08 -3.52
N LEU A 93 -4.06 -6.15 -2.76
CA LEU A 93 -4.11 -7.50 -3.32
C LEU A 93 -5.51 -7.84 -3.84
N ARG A 94 -6.56 -7.44 -3.11
CA ARG A 94 -7.95 -7.65 -3.55
C ARG A 94 -8.29 -6.84 -4.79
N TRP A 95 -7.79 -5.61 -4.86
CA TRP A 95 -7.94 -4.73 -6.00
C TRP A 95 -7.26 -5.30 -7.25
N LEU A 96 -6.00 -5.74 -7.10
CA LEU A 96 -5.21 -6.31 -8.18
C LEU A 96 -5.81 -7.63 -8.68
N LYS A 97 -6.28 -8.49 -7.76
CA LYS A 97 -7.00 -9.72 -8.11
C LYS A 97 -8.24 -9.42 -8.94
N ALA A 98 -9.09 -8.49 -8.49
CA ALA A 98 -10.29 -8.11 -9.22
C ALA A 98 -9.98 -7.52 -10.61
N ALA A 99 -8.89 -6.77 -10.74
CA ALA A 99 -8.45 -6.22 -12.02
C ALA A 99 -8.00 -7.32 -13.01
N LEU A 100 -7.28 -8.33 -12.51
CA LEU A 100 -6.76 -9.43 -13.33
C LEU A 100 -7.84 -10.45 -13.71
N GLU A 101 -8.81 -10.71 -12.83
CA GLU A 101 -9.94 -11.63 -13.12
C GLU A 101 -10.95 -11.05 -14.12
N ARG A 102 -11.00 -9.73 -14.28
CA ARG A 102 -11.97 -9.02 -15.14
C ARG A 102 -11.38 -8.50 -16.45
N ARG A 103 -10.18 -8.96 -16.80
CA ARG A 103 -9.47 -8.68 -18.04
C ARG A 103 -10.18 -9.27 -19.26
#